data_AF-A0A081RY69-F1
#
_entry.id   AF-A0A081RY69-F1
#
_cell.length_a   1.000
_cell.length_b   1.000
_cell.length_c   1.000
_cell.angle_alpha   90.00
_cell.angle_beta   90.00
_cell.angle_gamma   90.00
#
_symmetry.space_group_name_H-M   'P 1'
#
loop_
_entity.id
_entity.type
_entity.pdbx_description
1 polymer ?
#
loop_
_entity_poly.entity_id
_entity_poly.type
_entity_poly.pdbx_seq_one_letter_code
_entity_poly.pdbx_strand_id
1 'polypeptide(L)'
;MKLADIDQEEFLAELNESLLIVSGELPYQVTCAVQTVVIQPKNQYEKATFPSFNLKIGYARNTSRGEMKRLREKQCPNTIKIDYSLNEDSLHVDHITLTDENEICAYSLTDLIAEKIRSIIQQVPRNRSRRQDIYDLNYLFNNVELDEVEMLSILTSLLHKSVGRLEPGVVNPATLDRADIKQHSEREYQTLTAEIEGMLPDFDTAYERIRLFYRALPWEHTTGWEIC
;
A
#
# COMPACT_ATOMS: atom_id res chain seq x y z
N MET A 1 -13.08 8.14 5.86
CA MET A 1 -14.15 8.44 4.87
C MET A 1 -14.70 7.12 4.34
N LYS A 2 -16.01 6.87 4.45
CA LYS A 2 -16.62 5.63 3.95
C LYS A 2 -17.12 5.82 2.53
N LEU A 3 -17.14 4.76 1.74
CA LEU A 3 -17.61 4.82 0.34
C LEU A 3 -19.07 5.30 0.22
N ALA A 4 -19.93 4.95 1.19
CA ALA A 4 -21.32 5.38 1.21
C ALA A 4 -21.50 6.91 1.36
N ASP A 5 -20.45 7.60 1.82
CA ASP A 5 -20.46 9.05 2.04
C ASP A 5 -19.89 9.81 0.83
N ILE A 6 -19.50 9.11 -0.24
CA ILE A 6 -18.85 9.70 -1.43
C ILE A 6 -19.83 9.65 -2.60
N ASP A 7 -20.27 10.82 -3.05
CA ASP A 7 -20.86 10.96 -4.38
C ASP A 7 -19.74 10.84 -5.43
N GLN A 8 -19.79 9.77 -6.22
CA GLN A 8 -18.76 9.46 -7.20
C GLN A 8 -18.75 10.46 -8.35
N GLU A 9 -19.91 10.98 -8.77
CA GLU A 9 -19.97 11.95 -9.85
C GLU A 9 -19.37 13.29 -9.39
N GLU A 10 -19.70 13.72 -8.17
CA GLU A 10 -19.12 14.90 -7.55
C GLU A 10 -17.61 14.77 -7.37
N PHE A 11 -17.14 13.67 -6.77
CA PHE A 11 -15.71 13.39 -6.61
C PHE A 11 -14.95 13.42 -7.94
N LEU A 12 -15.52 12.83 -8.99
CA LEU A 12 -14.89 12.84 -10.32
C LEU A 12 -14.88 14.23 -10.95
N ALA A 13 -15.92 15.02 -10.75
CA ALA A 13 -15.99 16.39 -11.23
C ALA A 13 -14.91 17.25 -10.56
N GLU A 14 -14.85 17.22 -9.22
CA GLU A 14 -13.87 17.95 -8.42
C GLU A 14 -12.43 17.54 -8.75
N LEU A 15 -12.17 16.23 -8.90
CA LEU A 15 -10.84 15.72 -9.26
C LEU A 15 -10.42 16.19 -10.66
N ASN A 16 -11.32 16.14 -11.66
CA ASN A 16 -10.99 16.61 -13.01
C ASN A 16 -10.79 18.13 -13.06
N GLU A 17 -11.59 18.90 -12.32
CA GLU A 17 -11.42 20.35 -12.21
C GLU A 17 -10.08 20.69 -11.55
N SER A 18 -9.76 20.05 -10.43
CA SER A 18 -8.49 20.25 -9.72
C SER A 18 -7.29 19.91 -10.60
N LEU A 19 -7.34 18.79 -11.33
CA LEU A 19 -6.28 18.41 -12.28
C LEU A 19 -6.09 19.45 -13.39
N LEU A 20 -7.17 20.06 -13.88
CA LEU A 20 -7.10 21.10 -14.90
C LEU A 20 -6.46 22.38 -14.36
N ILE A 21 -6.86 22.82 -13.16
CA ILE A 21 -6.29 24.00 -12.49
C ILE A 21 -4.78 23.80 -12.29
N VAL A 22 -4.39 22.69 -11.68
CA VAL A 22 -2.99 22.36 -11.39
C VAL A 22 -2.16 22.24 -12.67
N SER A 23 -2.74 21.69 -13.75
CA SER A 23 -2.06 21.63 -15.06
C SER A 23 -1.77 23.01 -15.67
N GLY A 24 -2.53 24.04 -15.29
CA GLY A 24 -2.32 25.43 -15.70
C GLY A 24 -1.33 26.19 -14.83
N GLU A 25 -1.23 25.84 -13.54
CA GLU A 25 -0.33 26.49 -12.57
C GLU A 25 1.09 25.94 -12.63
N LEU A 26 1.23 24.62 -12.83
CA LEU A 26 2.53 23.97 -12.80
C LEU A 26 3.31 24.17 -14.11
N PRO A 27 4.64 24.38 -14.04
CA PRO A 27 5.47 24.70 -15.21
C PRO A 27 5.73 23.50 -16.15
N TYR A 28 5.15 22.33 -15.87
CA TYR A 28 5.47 21.07 -16.54
C TYR A 28 4.90 20.95 -17.97
N GLN A 29 4.06 21.88 -18.42
CA GLN A 29 3.43 21.88 -19.76
C GLN A 29 2.68 20.58 -20.10
N VAL A 30 2.10 19.95 -19.09
CA VAL A 30 1.36 18.71 -19.19
C VAL A 30 -0.05 18.94 -18.68
N THR A 31 -1.04 18.39 -19.39
CA THR A 31 -2.42 18.32 -18.94
C THR A 31 -2.72 16.92 -18.43
N CYS A 32 -3.33 16.84 -17.26
CA CYS A 32 -3.79 15.60 -16.66
C CYS A 32 -5.32 15.47 -16.75
N ALA A 33 -5.83 14.25 -16.91
CA ALA A 33 -7.26 13.98 -16.85
C ALA A 33 -7.54 12.55 -16.38
N VAL A 34 -8.63 12.36 -15.64
CA VAL A 34 -9.06 11.04 -15.20
C VAL A 34 -9.47 10.20 -16.42
N GLN A 35 -8.81 9.05 -16.60
CA GLN A 35 -9.11 8.10 -17.68
C GLN A 35 -10.12 7.06 -17.24
N THR A 36 -9.91 6.47 -16.06
CA THR A 36 -10.80 5.46 -15.48
C THR A 36 -10.80 5.53 -13.97
N VAL A 37 -11.95 5.24 -13.36
CA VAL A 37 -12.09 4.99 -11.93
C VAL A 37 -12.81 3.67 -11.75
N VAL A 38 -12.23 2.78 -10.96
CA VAL A 38 -12.77 1.45 -10.70
C VAL A 38 -12.77 1.21 -9.20
N ILE A 39 -13.93 0.95 -8.63
CA ILE A 39 -14.04 0.56 -7.23
C ILE A 39 -13.70 -0.92 -7.08
N GLN A 40 -12.91 -1.23 -6.06
CA GLN A 40 -12.59 -2.59 -5.67
C GLN A 40 -13.10 -2.90 -4.26
N PRO A 41 -13.60 -4.12 -4.01
CA PRO A 41 -13.83 -5.19 -4.98
C PRO A 41 -14.99 -4.84 -5.93
N LYS A 42 -14.85 -5.15 -7.22
CA LYS A 42 -15.90 -4.86 -8.24
C LYS A 42 -17.29 -5.39 -7.88
N ASN A 43 -17.32 -6.56 -7.25
CA ASN A 43 -18.54 -7.20 -6.78
C ASN A 43 -18.69 -6.94 -5.29
N GLN A 44 -19.88 -6.49 -4.86
CA GLN A 44 -20.21 -6.28 -3.44
C GLN A 44 -19.40 -5.18 -2.74
N TYR A 45 -18.93 -4.15 -3.47
CA TYR A 45 -18.24 -3.01 -2.85
C TYR A 45 -19.05 -2.36 -1.72
N GLU A 46 -20.38 -2.39 -1.80
CA GLU A 46 -21.30 -1.89 -0.76
C GLU A 46 -21.18 -2.66 0.58
N LYS A 47 -20.74 -3.91 0.51
CA LYS A 47 -20.50 -4.78 1.68
C LYS A 47 -19.01 -4.88 2.05
N ALA A 48 -18.14 -4.23 1.26
CA ALA A 48 -16.71 -4.28 1.52
C ALA A 48 -16.36 -3.36 2.69
N THR A 49 -15.65 -3.91 3.67
CA THR A 49 -15.20 -3.16 4.85
C THR A 49 -14.10 -2.15 4.48
N PHE A 50 -13.28 -2.47 3.48
CA PHE A 50 -12.16 -1.63 3.00
C PHE A 50 -12.15 -1.58 1.47
N PRO A 51 -13.06 -0.82 0.83
CA PRO A 51 -13.05 -0.64 -0.61
C PRO A 51 -11.90 0.28 -1.05
N SER A 52 -11.49 0.24 -2.30
CA SER A 52 -10.52 1.18 -2.85
C SER A 52 -10.94 1.76 -4.20
N PHE A 53 -10.45 2.96 -4.52
CA PHE A 53 -10.52 3.52 -5.86
C PHE A 53 -9.22 3.24 -6.63
N ASN A 54 -9.33 2.43 -7.67
CA ASN A 54 -8.27 2.29 -8.66
C ASN A 54 -8.48 3.33 -9.76
N LEU A 55 -7.74 4.42 -9.66
CA LEU A 55 -7.73 5.53 -10.60
C LEU A 55 -6.66 5.31 -11.66
N LYS A 56 -6.96 5.70 -12.90
CA LYS A 56 -5.94 5.94 -13.94
C LYS A 56 -6.00 7.40 -14.33
N ILE A 57 -4.91 8.11 -14.10
CA ILE A 57 -4.73 9.49 -14.52
C ILE A 57 -3.89 9.50 -15.78
N GLY A 58 -4.47 9.98 -16.88
CA GLY A 58 -3.77 10.15 -18.14
C GLY A 58 -3.07 11.49 -18.15
N TYR A 59 -1.93 11.57 -18.83
CA TYR A 59 -1.21 12.83 -18.99
C TYR A 59 -0.75 13.02 -20.43
N ALA A 60 -0.83 14.25 -20.92
CA ALA A 60 -0.46 14.61 -22.30
C ALA A 60 0.31 15.91 -22.33
N ARG A 61 1.29 16.02 -23.23
CA ARG A 61 2.01 17.28 -23.47
C ARG A 61 1.10 18.27 -24.15
N ASN A 62 1.05 19.50 -23.63
CA ASN A 62 0.19 20.57 -24.17
C ASN A 62 0.54 20.91 -25.63
N THR A 63 1.79 20.70 -26.02
CA THR A 63 2.30 20.93 -27.37
C THR A 63 1.88 19.86 -28.39
N SER A 64 1.40 18.69 -27.94
CA SER A 64 1.07 17.56 -28.79
C SER A 64 -0.44 17.45 -29.00
N ARG A 65 -0.94 17.93 -30.16
CA ARG A 65 -2.37 17.84 -30.51
C ARG A 65 -2.91 16.41 -30.48
N GLY A 66 -2.10 15.43 -30.90
CA GLY A 66 -2.48 14.02 -30.92
C GLY A 66 -2.65 13.44 -29.51
N GLU A 67 -1.71 13.72 -28.60
CA GLU A 67 -1.81 13.29 -27.19
C GLU A 67 -3.00 13.96 -26.51
N MET A 68 -3.19 15.27 -26.72
CA MET A 68 -4.31 16.02 -26.16
C MET A 68 -5.67 15.54 -26.69
N LYS A 69 -5.73 15.03 -27.92
CA LYS A 69 -6.94 14.39 -28.45
C LYS A 69 -7.22 13.08 -27.72
N ARG A 70 -6.22 12.19 -27.63
CA ARG A 70 -6.36 10.90 -26.93
C ARG A 70 -6.69 11.05 -25.45
N LEU A 71 -6.13 12.06 -24.78
CA LEU A 71 -6.44 12.38 -23.38
C LEU A 71 -7.92 12.69 -23.18
N ARG A 72 -8.48 13.55 -24.05
CA ARG A 72 -9.91 13.92 -24.05
C ARG A 72 -10.83 12.76 -24.38
N GLU A 73 -10.38 11.87 -25.26
CA GLU A 73 -11.13 10.66 -25.65
C GLU A 73 -11.00 9.50 -24.64
N LYS A 74 -10.34 9.71 -23.47
CA LYS A 74 -10.05 8.68 -22.46
C LYS A 74 -9.25 7.48 -22.99
N GLN A 75 -8.39 7.73 -23.98
CA GLN A 75 -7.54 6.75 -24.66
C GLN A 75 -6.06 7.10 -24.50
N CYS A 76 -5.69 7.79 -23.42
CA CYS A 76 -4.31 8.21 -23.22
C CYS A 76 -3.41 6.98 -22.99
N PRO A 77 -2.33 6.80 -23.76
CA PRO A 77 -1.40 5.69 -23.56
C PRO A 77 -0.51 5.91 -22.32
N ASN A 78 -0.29 7.18 -21.95
CA ASN A 78 0.53 7.57 -20.83
C ASN A 78 -0.38 7.75 -19.61
N THR A 79 -0.30 6.81 -18.66
CA THR A 79 -1.14 6.84 -17.47
C THR A 79 -0.34 6.54 -16.21
N ILE A 80 -0.70 7.23 -15.13
CA ILE A 80 -0.30 6.91 -13.76
C ILE A 80 -1.49 6.22 -13.10
N LYS A 81 -1.21 5.13 -12.38
CA LYS A 81 -2.22 4.42 -11.59
C LYS A 81 -2.13 4.91 -10.15
N ILE A 82 -3.26 5.25 -9.56
CA ILE A 82 -3.37 5.60 -8.14
C ILE A 82 -4.35 4.61 -7.53
N ASP A 83 -3.92 3.94 -6.45
CA ASP A 83 -4.79 3.11 -5.61
C ASP A 83 -5.07 3.90 -4.33
N TYR A 84 -6.33 4.24 -4.11
CA TYR A 84 -6.77 4.99 -2.94
C TYR A 84 -7.65 4.10 -2.06
N SER A 85 -7.10 3.63 -0.94
CA SER A 85 -7.80 2.74 -0.01
C SER A 85 -8.69 3.53 0.94
N LEU A 86 -9.97 3.18 0.99
CA LEU A 86 -10.94 3.75 1.91
C LEU A 86 -10.97 2.95 3.22
N ASN A 87 -11.39 3.63 4.29
CA ASN A 87 -11.44 3.09 5.64
C ASN A 87 -10.08 2.59 6.16
N GLU A 88 -8.98 3.07 5.59
CA GLU A 88 -7.64 2.77 6.08
C GLU A 88 -7.16 3.90 6.98
N ASP A 89 -6.75 3.54 8.20
CA ASP A 89 -6.19 4.48 9.15
C ASP A 89 -4.66 4.51 8.99
N SER A 90 -4.13 5.68 8.64
CA SER A 90 -2.71 5.99 8.74
C SER A 90 -2.45 6.49 10.16
N LEU A 91 -2.01 5.60 11.05
CA LEU A 91 -1.84 5.93 12.47
C LEU A 91 -0.66 6.89 12.67
N HIS A 92 0.38 6.73 11.84
CA HIS A 92 1.60 7.52 11.90
C HIS A 92 2.02 7.92 10.48
N VAL A 93 2.21 9.23 10.28
CA VAL A 93 2.55 9.84 8.99
C VAL A 93 3.85 10.63 9.15
N ASP A 94 4.77 10.44 8.21
CA ASP A 94 6.01 11.20 8.09
C ASP A 94 5.92 12.21 6.93
N HIS A 95 6.62 13.32 7.06
CA HIS A 95 6.74 14.34 6.03
C HIS A 95 8.09 14.20 5.32
N ILE A 96 8.07 13.83 4.03
CA ILE A 96 9.26 13.72 3.20
C ILE A 96 9.39 14.99 2.37
N THR A 97 10.41 15.80 2.67
CA THR A 97 10.73 17.00 1.89
C THR A 97 11.51 16.61 0.64
N LEU A 98 11.01 17.02 -0.53
CA LEU A 98 11.65 16.88 -1.82
C LEU A 98 12.71 17.97 -2.04
N THR A 99 13.55 17.77 -3.06
CA THR A 99 14.64 18.71 -3.41
C THR A 99 14.17 20.11 -3.80
N ASP A 100 12.90 20.25 -4.16
CA ASP A 100 12.24 21.49 -4.56
C ASP A 100 11.35 22.07 -3.43
N GLU A 101 11.61 21.70 -2.17
CA GLU A 101 10.88 22.11 -0.96
C GLU A 101 9.41 21.70 -0.92
N ASN A 102 8.94 20.91 -1.88
CA ASN A 102 7.64 20.28 -1.82
C ASN A 102 7.66 19.15 -0.78
N GLU A 103 6.57 18.98 -0.03
CA GLU A 103 6.44 17.91 0.96
C GLU A 103 5.50 16.81 0.44
N ILE A 104 5.90 15.55 0.66
CA ILE A 104 5.06 14.37 0.48
C ILE A 104 4.79 13.77 1.85
N CYS A 105 3.52 13.64 2.22
CA CYS A 105 3.12 12.84 3.36
C CYS A 105 3.22 11.35 3.01
N ALA A 106 3.98 10.60 3.78
CA ALA A 106 4.14 9.15 3.64
C ALA A 106 3.77 8.44 4.94
N TYR A 107 3.48 7.13 4.86
CA TYR A 107 3.41 6.32 6.07
C TYR A 107 4.73 6.39 6.81
N SER A 108 4.68 6.52 8.14
CA SER A 108 5.90 6.36 8.93
C SER A 108 6.47 4.96 8.77
N LEU A 109 7.76 4.81 9.07
CA LEU A 109 8.45 3.53 8.99
C LEU A 109 7.73 2.41 9.78
N THR A 110 7.28 2.71 10.99
CA THR A 110 6.60 1.73 11.86
C THR A 110 5.27 1.28 11.26
N ASP A 111 4.50 2.22 10.72
CA ASP A 111 3.22 1.97 10.08
C ASP A 111 3.35 1.20 8.76
N LEU A 112 4.42 1.46 8.01
CA LEU A 112 4.78 0.75 6.79
C LEU A 112 5.15 -0.71 7.08
N ILE A 113 5.99 -0.96 8.09
CA ILE A 113 6.39 -2.31 8.49
C ILE A 113 5.17 -3.11 8.95
N ALA A 114 4.33 -2.52 9.81
CA ALA A 114 3.09 -3.14 10.28
C ALA A 114 2.17 -3.54 9.13
N GLU A 115 2.01 -2.66 8.13
CA GLU A 115 1.15 -2.89 6.97
C GLU A 115 1.67 -4.01 6.06
N LYS A 116 2.99 -4.12 5.88
CA LYS A 116 3.63 -5.23 5.15
C LYS A 116 3.45 -6.56 5.85
N ILE A 117 3.68 -6.62 7.17
CA ILE A 117 3.46 -7.83 7.99
C ILE A 117 1.99 -8.27 7.90
N ARG A 118 1.05 -7.33 8.07
CA ARG A 118 -0.39 -7.59 7.94
C ARG A 118 -0.73 -8.16 6.56
N SER A 119 -0.15 -7.61 5.50
CA SER A 119 -0.35 -8.08 4.13
C SER A 119 0.18 -9.51 3.92
N ILE A 120 1.34 -9.85 4.49
CA ILE A 120 1.89 -11.22 4.51
C ILE A 120 0.93 -12.19 5.21
N ILE A 121 0.33 -11.81 6.33
CA ILE A 121 -0.62 -12.67 7.04
C ILE A 121 -1.93 -12.82 6.24
N GLN A 122 -2.45 -11.71 5.71
CA GLN A 122 -3.72 -11.68 4.97
C GLN A 122 -3.67 -12.34 3.59
N GLN A 123 -2.48 -12.61 3.06
CA GLN A 123 -2.34 -13.20 1.73
C GLN A 123 -2.98 -14.60 1.64
N VAL A 124 -2.96 -15.37 2.75
CA VAL A 124 -3.52 -16.72 2.83
C VAL A 124 -5.05 -16.70 2.66
N PRO A 125 -5.84 -16.00 3.51
CA PRO A 125 -7.30 -15.98 3.36
C PRO A 125 -7.76 -15.32 2.04
N ARG A 126 -6.94 -14.45 1.44
CA ARG A 126 -7.24 -13.81 0.14
C ARG A 126 -6.74 -14.60 -1.08
N ASN A 127 -6.04 -15.72 -0.86
CA ASN A 127 -5.40 -16.52 -1.90
C ASN A 127 -4.63 -15.68 -2.94
N ARG A 128 -3.78 -14.76 -2.46
CA ARG A 128 -2.90 -13.93 -3.30
C ARG A 128 -1.44 -14.13 -2.88
N SER A 129 -0.51 -13.86 -3.80
CA SER A 129 0.91 -13.76 -3.47
C SER A 129 1.25 -12.33 -3.05
N ARG A 130 2.13 -12.20 -2.05
CA ARG A 130 2.72 -10.95 -1.58
C ARG A 130 4.25 -11.01 -1.60
N ARG A 131 4.80 -11.54 -2.69
CA ARG A 131 6.25 -11.77 -2.89
C ARG A 131 7.13 -10.54 -2.56
N GLN A 132 6.69 -9.33 -2.91
CA GLN A 132 7.45 -8.10 -2.69
C GLN A 132 7.61 -7.76 -1.20
N ASP A 133 6.63 -8.08 -0.36
CA ASP A 133 6.64 -7.68 1.05
C ASP A 133 7.81 -8.32 1.84
N ILE A 134 8.26 -9.52 1.45
CA ILE A 134 9.44 -10.18 2.06
C ILE A 134 10.74 -9.47 1.67
N TYR A 135 10.88 -9.09 0.41
CA TYR A 135 12.04 -8.35 -0.06
C TYR A 135 12.09 -6.97 0.63
N ASP A 136 10.98 -6.25 0.63
CA ASP A 136 10.89 -4.90 1.18
C ASP A 136 11.19 -4.89 2.69
N LEU A 137 10.62 -5.82 3.47
CA LEU A 137 10.90 -5.91 4.90
C LEU A 137 12.37 -6.28 5.17
N ASN A 138 12.94 -7.22 4.41
CA ASN A 138 14.35 -7.55 4.57
C ASN A 138 15.27 -6.37 4.20
N TYR A 139 14.91 -5.60 3.17
CA TYR A 139 15.60 -4.37 2.81
C TYR A 139 15.49 -3.33 3.93
N LEU A 140 14.29 -3.07 4.46
CA LEU A 140 14.09 -2.12 5.56
C LEU A 140 14.95 -2.51 6.77
N PHE A 141 14.87 -3.76 7.22
CA PHE A 141 15.64 -4.23 8.37
C PHE A 141 17.15 -4.19 8.17
N ASN A 142 17.66 -4.16 6.93
CA ASN A 142 19.08 -3.95 6.65
C ASN A 142 19.53 -2.49 6.82
N ASN A 143 18.59 -1.54 6.74
CA ASN A 143 18.90 -0.13 6.66
C ASN A 143 18.41 0.68 7.88
N VAL A 144 17.68 0.03 8.79
CA VAL A 144 17.11 0.69 9.97
C VAL A 144 17.40 -0.13 11.23
N GLU A 145 17.76 0.56 12.31
CA GLU A 145 17.75 0.00 13.65
C GLU A 145 16.47 0.48 14.34
N LEU A 146 15.74 -0.44 14.96
CA LEU A 146 14.48 -0.15 15.63
C LEU A 146 14.67 -0.27 17.13
N ASP A 147 14.23 0.74 17.88
CA ASP A 147 14.19 0.67 19.34
C ASP A 147 12.93 -0.03 19.87
N GLU A 148 12.86 -0.26 21.19
CA GLU A 148 11.73 -0.92 21.82
C GLU A 148 10.40 -0.16 21.65
N VAL A 149 10.45 1.17 21.59
CA VAL A 149 9.27 2.02 21.41
C VAL A 149 8.74 1.86 19.99
N GLU A 150 9.62 1.87 18.99
CA GLU A 150 9.27 1.64 17.59
C GLU A 150 8.72 0.23 17.37
N MET A 151 9.31 -0.79 18.00
CA MET A 151 8.79 -2.17 17.96
C MET A 151 7.38 -2.26 18.57
N LEU A 152 7.12 -1.56 19.68
CA LEU A 152 5.79 -1.50 20.27
C LEU A 152 4.78 -0.76 19.37
N SER A 153 5.20 0.32 18.72
CA SER A 153 4.38 1.04 17.73
C SER A 153 4.03 0.17 16.52
N ILE A 154 5.01 -0.60 16.00
CA ILE A 154 4.77 -1.57 14.92
C ILE A 154 3.72 -2.61 15.35
N LEU A 155 3.87 -3.19 16.53
CA LEU A 155 2.93 -4.19 17.04
C LEU A 155 1.53 -3.61 17.23
N THR A 156 1.43 -2.43 17.83
CA THR A 156 0.15 -1.74 18.07
C THR A 156 -0.54 -1.40 16.75
N SER A 157 0.20 -0.87 15.78
CA SER A 157 -0.30 -0.58 14.44
C SER A 157 -0.74 -1.84 13.71
N LEU A 158 0.03 -2.93 13.80
CA LEU A 158 -0.32 -4.22 13.22
C LEU A 158 -1.64 -4.74 13.77
N LEU A 159 -1.81 -4.77 15.10
CA LEU A 159 -3.03 -5.25 15.75
C LEU A 159 -4.23 -4.40 15.32
N HIS A 160 -4.11 -3.06 15.42
CA HIS A 160 -5.16 -2.13 15.03
C HIS A 160 -5.58 -2.33 13.56
N LYS A 161 -4.61 -2.38 12.63
CA LYS A 161 -4.88 -2.54 11.19
C LYS A 161 -5.38 -3.94 10.84
N SER A 162 -5.19 -4.94 11.70
CA SER A 162 -5.67 -6.30 11.48
C SER A 162 -7.16 -6.45 11.79
N VAL A 163 -7.70 -5.65 12.70
CA VAL A 163 -9.13 -5.67 13.06
C VAL A 163 -10.02 -5.44 11.84
N GLY A 164 -10.97 -6.36 11.62
CA GLY A 164 -11.90 -6.32 10.48
C GLY A 164 -11.26 -6.71 9.13
N ARG A 165 -9.96 -6.99 9.10
CA ARG A 165 -9.21 -7.45 7.92
C ARG A 165 -8.77 -8.92 8.02
N LEU A 166 -8.59 -9.40 9.24
CA LEU A 166 -8.21 -10.76 9.61
C LEU A 166 -9.23 -11.31 10.63
N GLU A 167 -9.31 -12.64 10.72
CA GLU A 167 -10.16 -13.30 11.71
C GLU A 167 -9.51 -13.21 13.11
N PRO A 168 -10.29 -13.05 14.18
CA PRO A 168 -9.80 -13.03 15.55
C PRO A 168 -8.88 -14.22 15.90
N GLY A 169 -7.76 -13.93 16.56
CA GLY A 169 -6.72 -14.87 16.97
C GLY A 169 -5.71 -15.23 15.88
N VAL A 170 -5.90 -14.78 14.64
CA VAL A 170 -4.96 -15.06 13.54
C VAL A 170 -3.63 -14.36 13.75
N VAL A 171 -3.64 -13.15 14.33
CA VAL A 171 -2.43 -12.37 14.61
C VAL A 171 -1.98 -12.64 16.05
N ASN A 172 -0.93 -13.45 16.19
CA ASN A 172 -0.36 -13.89 17.45
C ASN A 172 1.16 -14.13 17.29
N PRO A 173 1.93 -14.35 18.36
CA PRO A 173 3.39 -14.47 18.28
C PRO A 173 3.90 -15.58 17.34
N ALA A 174 3.09 -16.62 17.10
CA ALA A 174 3.44 -17.76 16.26
C ALA A 174 2.90 -17.67 14.83
N THR A 175 2.23 -16.58 14.44
CA THR A 175 1.57 -16.49 13.12
C THR A 175 2.55 -16.73 11.97
N LEU A 176 3.72 -16.07 11.98
CA LEU A 176 4.73 -16.25 10.92
C LEU A 176 5.51 -17.58 11.02
N ASP A 177 5.20 -18.45 11.99
CA ASP A 177 5.72 -19.83 12.00
C ASP A 177 4.92 -20.77 11.10
N ARG A 178 3.72 -20.35 10.68
CA ARG A 178 2.84 -21.21 9.91
C ARG A 178 3.40 -21.47 8.52
N ALA A 179 3.45 -22.76 8.15
CA ALA A 179 3.97 -23.19 6.86
C ALA A 179 3.18 -22.63 5.66
N ASP A 180 1.87 -22.42 5.80
CA ASP A 180 1.03 -21.85 4.74
C ASP A 180 1.39 -20.39 4.42
N ILE A 181 1.66 -19.57 5.43
CA ILE A 181 2.13 -18.19 5.23
C ILE A 181 3.48 -18.19 4.53
N LYS A 182 4.45 -19.01 4.99
CA LYS A 182 5.76 -19.11 4.36
C LYS A 182 5.65 -19.53 2.89
N GLN A 183 4.89 -20.59 2.61
CA GLN A 183 4.69 -21.08 1.24
C GLN A 183 4.04 -20.04 0.34
N HIS A 184 3.05 -19.28 0.83
CA HIS A 184 2.45 -18.20 0.04
C HIS A 184 3.41 -17.04 -0.22
N SER A 185 4.23 -16.68 0.76
CA SER A 185 5.26 -15.64 0.62
C SER A 185 6.37 -16.02 -0.37
N GLU A 186 6.69 -17.31 -0.49
CA GLU A 186 7.71 -17.81 -1.43
C GLU A 186 7.24 -17.77 -2.89
N ARG A 187 5.92 -17.87 -3.12
CA ARG A 187 5.36 -17.94 -4.47
C ARG A 187 5.77 -16.73 -5.29
N GLU A 188 6.44 -17.04 -6.39
CA GLU A 188 6.94 -16.05 -7.36
C GLU A 188 8.06 -15.14 -6.82
N TYR A 189 8.60 -15.36 -5.62
CA TYR A 189 9.65 -14.53 -5.05
C TYR A 189 10.85 -14.36 -6.00
N GLN A 190 11.27 -15.44 -6.65
CA GLN A 190 12.38 -15.43 -7.61
C GLN A 190 12.15 -14.51 -8.82
N THR A 191 10.89 -14.23 -9.17
CA THR A 191 10.58 -13.33 -10.30
C THR A 191 10.96 -11.87 -10.02
N LEU A 192 11.15 -11.50 -8.76
CA LEU A 192 11.60 -10.16 -8.36
C LEU A 192 12.99 -9.81 -8.88
N THR A 193 13.81 -10.80 -9.22
CA THR A 193 15.14 -10.58 -9.82
C THR A 193 15.10 -9.70 -11.07
N ALA A 194 13.97 -9.69 -11.80
CA ALA A 194 13.78 -8.84 -12.97
C ALA A 194 13.29 -7.41 -12.64
N GLU A 195 12.84 -7.17 -11.41
CA GLU A 195 12.26 -5.90 -10.95
C GLU A 195 13.22 -5.09 -10.06
N ILE A 196 14.25 -5.72 -9.49
CA ILE A 196 15.19 -5.08 -8.55
C ILE A 196 16.57 -4.88 -9.16
N GLU A 197 17.27 -3.87 -8.65
CA GLU A 197 18.70 -3.71 -8.91
C GLU A 197 19.51 -4.54 -7.92
N GLY A 198 20.46 -5.32 -8.42
CA GLY A 198 21.35 -6.14 -7.60
C GLY A 198 20.85 -7.58 -7.40
N MET A 199 21.37 -8.23 -6.36
CA MET A 199 21.11 -9.63 -6.09
C MET A 199 19.89 -9.77 -5.18
N LEU A 200 18.90 -10.57 -5.61
CA LEU A 200 17.78 -10.95 -4.77
C LEU A 200 18.31 -11.78 -3.59
N PRO A 201 18.03 -11.40 -2.33
CA PRO A 201 18.43 -12.20 -1.18
C PRO A 201 17.75 -13.57 -1.22
N ASP A 202 18.39 -14.56 -0.62
CA ASP A 202 17.78 -15.89 -0.46
C ASP A 202 16.47 -15.79 0.34
N PHE A 203 15.43 -16.47 -0.16
CA PHE A 203 14.09 -16.38 0.42
C PHE A 203 14.06 -16.89 1.86
N ASP A 204 14.66 -18.05 2.13
CA ASP A 204 14.62 -18.66 3.46
C ASP A 204 15.32 -17.77 4.48
N THR A 205 16.45 -17.18 4.09
CA THR A 205 17.21 -16.24 4.91
C THR A 205 16.41 -14.96 5.19
N ALA A 206 15.82 -14.36 4.16
CA ALA A 206 15.01 -13.14 4.30
C ALA A 206 13.74 -13.39 5.15
N TYR A 207 13.05 -14.50 4.91
CA TYR A 207 11.85 -14.87 5.65
C TYR A 207 12.17 -15.17 7.12
N GLU A 208 13.25 -15.91 7.40
CA GLU A 208 13.64 -16.25 8.77
C GLU A 208 13.94 -14.99 9.58
N ARG A 209 14.60 -13.99 8.98
CA ARG A 209 14.83 -12.70 9.64
C ARG A 209 13.52 -12.01 10.04
N ILE A 210 12.55 -11.94 9.12
CA ILE A 210 11.25 -11.31 9.38
C ILE A 210 10.50 -12.07 10.47
N ARG A 211 10.54 -13.41 10.41
CA ARG A 211 9.94 -14.30 11.41
C ARG A 211 10.55 -14.11 12.80
N LEU A 212 11.88 -13.99 12.90
CA LEU A 212 12.57 -13.72 14.16
C LEU A 212 12.23 -12.34 14.71
N PHE A 213 12.22 -11.31 13.85
CA PHE A 213 11.78 -9.96 14.21
C PHE A 213 10.35 -9.96 14.77
N TYR A 214 9.42 -10.60 14.06
CA TYR A 214 8.02 -10.69 14.47
C TYR A 214 7.83 -11.38 15.81
N ARG A 215 8.56 -12.47 16.06
CA ARG A 215 8.57 -13.15 17.37
C ARG A 215 9.13 -12.28 18.49
N ALA A 216 10.08 -11.41 18.17
CA ALA A 216 10.72 -10.51 19.13
C ALA A 216 9.92 -9.24 19.43
N LEU A 217 8.80 -8.98 18.73
CA LEU A 217 7.91 -7.87 19.07
C LEU A 217 7.44 -7.98 20.53
N PRO A 218 7.18 -6.86 21.22
CA PRO A 218 6.83 -6.82 22.64
C PRO A 218 5.38 -7.27 22.90
N TRP A 219 5.06 -8.53 22.60
CA TRP A 219 3.72 -9.11 22.65
C TRP A 219 3.07 -9.02 24.03
N GLU A 220 3.86 -9.19 25.09
CA GLU A 220 3.44 -9.08 26.49
C GLU A 220 3.00 -7.67 26.91
N HIS A 221 3.43 -6.64 26.17
CA HIS A 221 3.06 -5.25 26.42
C HIS A 221 1.75 -4.85 25.74
N THR A 222 1.14 -5.77 24.99
CA THR A 222 -0.15 -5.57 24.33
C THR A 222 -1.19 -6.55 24.86
N THR A 223 -2.40 -6.06 25.10
CA THR A 223 -3.57 -6.89 25.43
C THR A 223 -4.51 -6.92 24.24
N GLY A 224 -5.15 -8.07 23.97
CA GLY A 224 -6.23 -8.14 22.98
C GLY A 224 -5.85 -8.71 21.61
N TRP A 225 -4.64 -9.23 21.41
CA TRP A 225 -4.33 -10.01 20.19
C TRP A 225 -5.16 -11.32 20.12
N GLU A 226 -5.63 -11.84 21.25
CA GLU A 226 -6.53 -13.00 21.33
C GLU A 226 -7.91 -12.73 20.67
N ILE A 227 -8.29 -11.47 20.52
CA ILE A 227 -9.56 -11.02 19.90
C ILE A 227 -9.34 -10.33 18.54
N CYS A 228 -8.09 -10.20 18.07
CA CYS A 228 -7.70 -9.54 16.80
C CYS A 228 -7.36 -10.54 15.70
#